data_AF-A0AAV2ILT2-F1
#
_entry.id   AF-A0AAV2ILT2-F1
#
_cell.length_a   1.000
_cell.length_b   1.000
_cell.length_c   1.000
_cell.angle_alpha   90.00
_cell.angle_beta   90.00
_cell.angle_gamma   90.00
#
_symmetry.space_group_name_H-M   'P 1'
#
loop_
_entity.id
_entity.type
_entity.pdbx_description
1 polymer ?
#
loop_
_entity_poly.entity_id
_entity_poly.type
_entity_poly.pdbx_seq_one_letter_code
_entity_poly.pdbx_strand_id
1 'polypeptide(L)'
;PLNKKDTLVGKAIECFNQAIEISCGNNNPARYSLGLILRACGELGDAIIQFNKIIHHTSKKQHEYLITVTCAYEQAGLCLLEQATEHGKTKEDIQNFNEEGENRLMKAVSLAAMLSNLESEMDRYKNQIWNGFKTLETQYEELQDSPQAVKKYLSLLTRVSKHEKILAVIEKLRGMS
;
A
#
# COMPACT_ATOMS: atom_id res chain seq x y z
N PRO A 1 10.60 -13.61 -8.02
CA PRO A 1 9.72 -14.27 -7.02
C PRO A 1 10.50 -15.33 -6.22
N LEU A 2 10.25 -15.40 -4.91
CA LEU A 2 10.65 -16.54 -4.08
C LEU A 2 9.90 -17.79 -4.54
N ASN A 3 10.53 -18.96 -4.42
CA ASN A 3 9.89 -20.23 -4.73
C ASN A 3 9.15 -20.74 -3.50
N LYS A 4 7.82 -20.81 -3.53
CA LYS A 4 7.00 -21.35 -2.43
C LYS A 4 7.31 -22.82 -2.09
N LYS A 5 7.85 -23.59 -3.06
CA LYS A 5 8.28 -24.97 -2.86
C LYS A 5 9.67 -25.09 -2.23
N ASP A 6 10.39 -23.97 -2.09
CA ASP A 6 11.63 -23.96 -1.33
C ASP A 6 11.35 -24.34 0.13
N THR A 7 12.19 -25.20 0.68
CA THR A 7 12.00 -25.74 2.03
C THR A 7 12.05 -24.66 3.11
N LEU A 8 12.89 -23.63 2.95
CA LEU A 8 13.00 -22.54 3.92
C LEU A 8 11.79 -21.61 3.83
N VAL A 9 11.31 -21.33 2.61
CA VAL A 9 10.08 -20.56 2.40
C VAL A 9 8.88 -21.27 3.01
N GLY A 10 8.74 -22.58 2.77
CA GLY A 10 7.68 -23.40 3.36
C GLY A 10 7.72 -23.38 4.89
N LYS A 11 8.89 -23.57 5.50
CA LYS A 11 9.07 -23.49 6.95
C LYS A 11 8.74 -22.11 7.51
N ALA A 12 9.14 -21.04 6.84
CA ALA A 12 8.82 -19.68 7.28
C ALA A 12 7.30 -19.45 7.31
N ILE A 13 6.59 -19.87 6.26
CA ILE A 13 5.12 -19.79 6.18
C ILE A 13 4.48 -20.58 7.34
N GLU A 14 4.95 -21.81 7.59
CA GLU A 14 4.47 -22.64 8.69
C GLU A 14 4.67 -21.98 10.05
N CYS A 15 5.88 -21.48 10.34
CA CYS A 15 6.18 -20.80 11.59
C CYS A 15 5.31 -19.56 11.81
N PHE A 16 5.07 -18.75 10.79
CA PHE A 16 4.20 -17.59 10.92
C PHE A 16 2.74 -17.98 11.13
N ASN A 17 2.24 -19.03 10.47
CA ASN A 17 0.90 -19.56 10.71
C ASN A 17 0.74 -20.05 12.16
N GLN A 18 1.70 -20.81 12.67
CA GLN A 18 1.71 -21.28 14.07
C GLN A 18 1.74 -20.09 15.05
N ALA A 19 2.56 -19.07 14.78
CA ALA A 19 2.62 -17.88 15.62
C ALA A 19 1.28 -17.11 15.66
N ILE A 20 0.56 -17.06 14.54
CA ILE A 20 -0.79 -16.47 14.47
C ILE A 20 -1.78 -17.34 15.26
N GLU A 21 -1.72 -18.65 15.12
CA GLU A 21 -2.60 -19.59 15.82
C GLU A 21 -2.44 -19.52 17.34
N ILE A 22 -1.20 -19.59 17.84
CA ILE A 22 -0.87 -19.49 19.27
C ILE A 22 -1.35 -18.16 19.87
N SER A 23 -1.33 -17.08 19.08
CA SER A 23 -1.82 -15.76 19.51
C SER A 23 -3.35 -15.60 19.43
N CYS A 24 -4.10 -16.67 19.14
CA CYS A 24 -5.53 -16.63 18.85
C CYS A 24 -5.88 -15.62 17.74
N GLY A 25 -5.02 -15.50 16.73
CA GLY A 25 -5.18 -14.55 15.62
C GLY A 25 -4.71 -13.13 15.91
N ASN A 26 -4.25 -12.81 17.12
CA ASN A 26 -3.84 -11.47 17.55
C ASN A 26 -2.33 -11.21 17.44
N ASN A 27 -1.72 -11.57 16.31
CA ASN A 27 -0.31 -11.31 16.01
C ASN A 27 -0.15 -10.62 14.65
N ASN A 28 -0.36 -9.30 14.65
CA ASN A 28 -0.22 -8.47 13.44
C ASN A 28 1.19 -8.50 12.84
N PRO A 29 2.30 -8.51 13.62
CA PRO A 29 3.64 -8.66 13.07
C PRO A 29 3.85 -9.97 12.29
N ALA A 30 3.41 -11.11 12.84
CA ALA A 30 3.50 -12.40 12.14
C ALA A 30 2.62 -12.41 10.89
N ARG A 31 1.41 -11.86 10.98
CA ARG A 31 0.47 -11.72 9.85
C ARG A 31 1.03 -10.85 8.73
N TYR A 32 1.67 -9.74 9.08
CA TYR A 32 2.32 -8.85 8.12
C TYR A 32 3.49 -9.55 7.43
N SER A 33 4.34 -10.23 8.19
CA SER A 33 5.49 -10.97 7.67
C SER A 33 5.06 -12.12 6.73
N LEU A 34 3.99 -12.83 7.09
CA LEU A 34 3.37 -13.84 6.24
C LEU A 34 2.88 -13.22 4.92
N GLY A 35 2.19 -12.08 4.96
CA GLY A 35 1.75 -11.35 3.77
C GLY A 35 2.92 -10.97 2.85
N LEU A 36 4.04 -10.48 3.41
CA LEU A 36 5.24 -10.14 2.63
C LEU A 36 5.84 -11.36 1.92
N ILE A 37 5.94 -12.50 2.61
CA ILE A 37 6.46 -13.75 2.03
C ILE A 37 5.55 -14.26 0.91
N LEU A 38 4.24 -14.22 1.12
CA LEU A 38 3.25 -14.61 0.11
C LEU A 38 3.35 -13.71 -1.13
N ARG A 39 3.42 -12.38 -0.97
CA ARG A 39 3.65 -11.44 -2.07
C ARG A 39 4.95 -11.78 -2.81
N ALA A 40 6.03 -12.01 -2.07
CA ALA A 40 7.32 -12.36 -2.66
C ALA A 40 7.28 -13.69 -3.44
N CYS A 41 6.39 -14.61 -3.07
CA CYS A 41 6.14 -15.86 -3.80
C CYS A 41 5.22 -15.69 -5.03
N GLY A 42 4.67 -14.51 -5.26
CA GLY A 42 3.65 -14.25 -6.30
C GLY A 42 2.23 -14.66 -5.88
N GLU A 43 2.01 -15.03 -4.62
CA GLU A 43 0.70 -15.41 -4.09
C GLU A 43 -0.07 -14.16 -3.65
N LEU A 44 -0.32 -13.26 -4.61
CA LEU A 44 -0.82 -11.90 -4.34
C LEU A 44 -2.19 -11.90 -3.65
N GLY A 45 -3.09 -12.82 -4.02
CA GLY A 45 -4.40 -12.95 -3.39
C GLY A 45 -4.32 -13.32 -1.90
N ASP A 46 -3.48 -14.31 -1.57
CA ASP A 46 -3.26 -14.72 -0.18
C ASP A 46 -2.57 -13.63 0.63
N ALA A 47 -1.63 -12.90 0.02
CA ALA A 47 -0.98 -11.75 0.66
C ALA A 47 -2.00 -10.65 1.03
N ILE A 48 -2.88 -10.28 0.09
CA ILE A 48 -3.94 -9.29 0.29
C ILE A 48 -4.87 -9.73 1.43
N ILE A 49 -5.23 -11.01 1.51
CA ILE A 49 -6.04 -11.56 2.62
C ILE A 49 -5.37 -11.27 3.97
N GLN A 50 -4.05 -11.51 4.10
CA GLN A 50 -3.36 -11.26 5.36
C GLN A 50 -3.29 -9.77 5.70
N PHE A 51 -3.02 -8.89 4.73
CA PHE A 51 -3.01 -7.44 4.96
C PHE A 51 -4.39 -6.91 5.33
N ASN A 52 -5.47 -7.36 4.68
CA ASN A 52 -6.83 -6.97 5.01
C ASN A 52 -7.21 -7.39 6.43
N LYS A 53 -6.79 -8.58 6.88
CA LYS A 53 -7.00 -9.00 8.27
C LYS A 53 -6.33 -8.04 9.27
N ILE A 54 -5.15 -7.50 8.97
CA ILE A 54 -4.54 -6.44 9.80
C ILE A 54 -5.44 -5.21 9.80
N ILE A 55 -5.79 -4.69 8.61
CA ILE A 55 -6.58 -3.47 8.43
C ILE A 55 -7.92 -3.53 9.19
N HIS A 56 -8.63 -4.67 9.12
CA HIS A 56 -9.93 -4.85 9.76
C HIS A 56 -9.83 -5.04 11.28
N HIS A 57 -8.78 -5.71 11.79
CA HIS A 57 -8.64 -6.00 13.21
C HIS A 57 -8.28 -4.74 14.03
N THR A 58 -7.58 -3.79 13.41
CA THR A 58 -7.07 -2.57 14.05
C THR A 58 -8.03 -1.39 14.05
N SER A 59 -9.19 -1.46 13.37
CA SER A 59 -10.16 -0.34 13.35
C SER A 59 -10.75 0.01 14.72
N LYS A 60 -10.51 -0.85 15.75
CA LYS A 60 -11.02 -0.69 17.12
C LYS A 60 -10.00 -0.08 18.13
N LYS A 61 -8.71 0.06 17.79
CA LYS A 61 -7.68 0.63 18.69
C LYS A 61 -6.77 1.59 17.88
N GLN A 62 -7.17 2.86 17.79
CA GLN A 62 -6.73 3.79 16.73
C GLN A 62 -5.28 4.27 16.79
N HIS A 63 -4.54 4.13 17.90
CA HIS A 63 -3.22 4.78 18.02
C HIS A 63 -2.05 3.79 18.10
N GLU A 64 -2.25 2.61 18.69
CA GLU A 64 -1.16 1.66 18.97
C GLU A 64 -0.64 0.91 17.72
N TYR A 65 -1.41 0.88 16.62
CA TYR A 65 -1.06 0.11 15.42
C TYR A 65 -1.03 0.93 14.13
N LEU A 66 -1.04 2.25 14.22
CA LEU A 66 -1.22 3.13 13.06
C LEU A 66 -0.14 2.89 11.98
N ILE A 67 1.11 2.61 12.37
CA ILE A 67 2.20 2.25 11.45
C ILE A 67 1.92 0.92 10.74
N THR A 68 1.64 -0.16 11.48
CA THR A 68 1.38 -1.49 10.90
C THR A 68 0.18 -1.48 9.95
N VAL A 69 -0.86 -0.70 10.27
CA VAL A 69 -2.03 -0.50 9.40
C VAL A 69 -1.66 0.27 8.15
N THR A 70 -0.85 1.32 8.27
CA THR A 70 -0.34 2.09 7.13
C THR A 70 0.44 1.19 6.18
N CYS A 71 1.37 0.40 6.70
CA CYS A 71 2.13 -0.58 5.92
C CYS A 71 1.22 -1.65 5.30
N ALA A 72 0.18 -2.11 5.99
CA ALA A 72 -0.75 -3.09 5.44
C ALA A 72 -1.58 -2.52 4.28
N TYR A 73 -2.05 -1.27 4.39
CA TYR A 73 -2.71 -0.57 3.28
C TYR A 73 -1.77 -0.44 2.07
N GLU A 74 -0.51 -0.04 2.31
CA GLU A 74 0.48 0.10 1.25
C GLU A 74 0.74 -1.23 0.54
N GLN A 75 1.05 -2.28 1.30
CA GLN A 75 1.37 -3.59 0.72
C GLN A 75 0.17 -4.22 0.00
N ALA A 76 -1.05 -4.07 0.52
CA ALA A 76 -2.26 -4.50 -0.17
C ALA A 76 -2.45 -3.74 -1.50
N GLY A 77 -2.24 -2.41 -1.49
CA GLY A 77 -2.30 -1.59 -2.69
C GLY A 77 -1.29 -2.03 -3.75
N LEU A 78 -0.04 -2.27 -3.36
CA LEU A 78 0.99 -2.77 -4.27
C LEU A 78 0.67 -4.15 -4.84
N CYS A 79 0.14 -5.08 -4.02
CA CYS A 79 -0.29 -6.39 -4.52
C CYS A 79 -1.39 -6.27 -5.57
N LEU A 80 -2.37 -5.38 -5.38
CA LEU A 80 -3.44 -5.14 -6.34
C LEU A 80 -2.89 -4.58 -7.66
N LEU A 81 -1.98 -3.59 -7.60
CA LEU A 81 -1.32 -3.06 -8.79
C LEU A 81 -0.50 -4.14 -9.52
N GLU A 82 0.19 -5.02 -8.79
CA GLU A 82 0.89 -6.17 -9.38
C GLU A 82 -0.10 -7.14 -10.06
N GLN A 83 -1.25 -7.45 -9.43
CA GLN A 83 -2.29 -8.29 -10.02
C GLN A 83 -2.85 -7.70 -11.32
N ALA A 84 -2.91 -6.37 -11.44
CA ALA A 84 -3.32 -5.69 -12.66
C ALA A 84 -2.34 -5.90 -13.84
N THR A 85 -1.10 -6.30 -13.57
CA THR A 85 -0.08 -6.60 -14.59
C THR A 85 0.03 -8.07 -14.95
N GLU A 86 -0.64 -8.98 -14.22
CA GLU A 86 -0.62 -10.41 -14.50
C GLU A 86 -1.33 -10.75 -15.82
N HIS A 87 -0.83 -11.76 -16.54
CA HIS A 87 -1.49 -12.28 -17.72
C HIS A 87 -2.82 -12.95 -17.38
N GLY A 88 -3.77 -12.90 -18.32
CA GLY A 88 -5.06 -13.60 -18.20
C GLY A 88 -6.14 -12.86 -17.41
N LYS A 89 -5.89 -11.61 -16.98
CA LYS A 89 -6.93 -10.74 -16.41
C LYS A 89 -7.77 -10.09 -17.50
N THR A 90 -9.06 -9.90 -17.23
CA THR A 90 -9.92 -9.12 -18.11
C THR A 90 -9.61 -7.62 -17.98
N LYS A 91 -10.05 -6.80 -18.94
CA LYS A 91 -9.92 -5.34 -18.83
C LYS A 91 -10.62 -4.79 -17.57
N GLU A 92 -11.75 -5.38 -17.21
CA GLU A 92 -12.50 -5.03 -16.01
C GLU A 92 -11.73 -5.37 -14.73
N ASP A 93 -11.14 -6.57 -14.67
CA ASP A 93 -10.28 -6.96 -13.54
C ASP A 93 -9.10 -6.00 -13.37
N ILE A 94 -8.40 -5.69 -14.47
CA ILE A 94 -7.27 -4.77 -14.48
C ILE A 94 -7.70 -3.39 -13.96
N GLN A 95 -8.83 -2.88 -14.43
CA GLN A 95 -9.37 -1.61 -13.97
C GLN A 95 -9.70 -1.64 -12.47
N ASN A 96 -10.42 -2.66 -12.02
CA ASN A 96 -10.81 -2.82 -10.61
C ASN A 96 -9.59 -2.92 -9.69
N PHE A 97 -8.57 -3.69 -10.09
CA PHE A 97 -7.32 -3.81 -9.34
C PHE A 97 -6.55 -2.48 -9.28
N ASN A 98 -6.48 -1.74 -10.39
CA ASN A 98 -5.85 -0.44 -10.42
C ASN A 98 -6.57 0.57 -9.53
N GLU A 99 -7.90 0.65 -9.61
CA GLU A 99 -8.70 1.57 -8.81
C GLU A 99 -8.61 1.26 -7.32
N GLU A 100 -8.77 -0.01 -6.92
CA GLU A 100 -8.65 -0.40 -5.52
C GLU A 100 -7.21 -0.26 -5.02
N GLY A 101 -6.22 -0.62 -5.84
CA GLY A 101 -4.81 -0.46 -5.51
C GLY A 101 -4.45 0.99 -5.22
N GLU A 102 -4.87 1.91 -6.10
CA GLU A 102 -4.70 3.35 -5.94
C GLU A 102 -5.38 3.86 -4.65
N ASN A 103 -6.62 3.46 -4.40
CA ASN A 103 -7.36 3.85 -3.20
C ASN A 103 -6.63 3.42 -1.92
N ARG A 104 -6.06 2.21 -1.90
CA ARG A 104 -5.30 1.67 -0.76
C ARG A 104 -4.00 2.43 -0.55
N LEU A 105 -3.25 2.73 -1.61
CA LEU A 105 -2.03 3.55 -1.53
C LEU A 105 -2.35 4.97 -1.06
N MET A 106 -3.40 5.60 -1.58
CA MET A 106 -3.85 6.92 -1.15
C MET A 106 -4.22 6.94 0.35
N LYS A 107 -4.83 5.87 0.86
CA LYS A 107 -5.11 5.72 2.30
C LYS A 107 -3.84 5.57 3.12
N ALA A 108 -2.87 4.76 2.66
CA ALA A 108 -1.57 4.62 3.31
C ALA A 108 -0.85 5.97 3.43
N VAL A 109 -0.76 6.73 2.33
CA VAL A 109 -0.14 8.07 2.31
C VAL A 109 -0.85 9.05 3.25
N SER A 110 -2.18 8.99 3.35
CA SER A 110 -2.90 9.83 4.31
C SER A 110 -2.60 9.48 5.76
N LEU A 111 -2.52 8.20 6.11
CA LEU A 111 -2.17 7.74 7.46
C LEU A 111 -0.71 8.09 7.80
N ALA A 112 0.18 7.97 6.82
CA ALA A 112 1.56 8.40 6.90
C ALA A 112 1.71 9.89 7.25
N ALA A 113 0.99 10.75 6.53
CA ALA A 113 1.03 12.18 6.74
C ALA A 113 0.47 12.57 8.12
N MET A 114 -0.57 11.86 8.59
CA MET A 114 -1.06 12.02 9.97
C MET A 114 0.02 11.63 10.99
N LEU A 115 0.70 10.50 10.78
CA LEU A 115 1.79 10.03 11.64
C LEU A 115 2.97 11.01 11.70
N SER A 116 3.40 11.58 10.57
CA SER A 116 4.51 12.53 10.53
C SER A 116 4.24 13.82 11.30
N ASN A 117 2.97 14.15 11.52
CA ASN A 117 2.56 15.31 12.31
C ASN A 117 2.48 15.01 13.81
N LEU A 118 2.55 13.74 14.23
CA LEU A 118 2.33 13.32 15.62
C LEU A 118 3.64 13.12 16.41
N GLU A 119 4.74 12.60 15.84
CA GLU A 119 5.98 12.32 16.59
C GLU A 119 7.30 12.40 15.78
N SER A 120 8.40 12.70 16.48
CA SER A 120 9.77 12.88 15.95
C SER A 120 10.54 11.58 15.64
N GLU A 121 10.01 10.40 15.98
CA GLU A 121 10.68 9.09 15.79
C GLU A 121 10.52 8.47 14.38
N MET A 122 10.09 9.26 13.40
CA MET A 122 9.70 8.81 12.06
C MET A 122 10.85 8.42 11.11
N ASP A 123 12.11 8.71 11.43
CA ASP A 123 13.22 8.51 10.49
C ASP A 123 13.39 7.06 10.03
N ARG A 124 13.05 6.08 10.87
CA ARG A 124 13.18 4.65 10.53
C ARG A 124 12.08 4.15 9.58
N TYR A 125 10.91 4.79 9.54
CA TYR A 125 9.74 4.32 8.78
C TYR A 125 9.39 5.16 7.56
N LYS A 126 9.94 6.38 7.44
CA LYS A 126 9.85 7.23 6.23
C LYS A 126 10.11 6.39 4.97
N ASN A 127 11.21 5.63 4.93
CA ASN A 127 11.61 4.91 3.72
C ASN A 127 10.64 3.81 3.26
N GLN A 128 9.89 3.19 4.16
CA GLN A 128 8.92 2.16 3.79
C GLN A 128 7.65 2.80 3.25
N ILE A 129 7.11 3.78 3.97
CA ILE A 129 5.82 4.42 3.72
C ILE A 129 5.83 5.35 2.49
N TRP A 130 7.00 5.89 2.13
CA TRP A 130 7.14 6.74 0.94
C TRP A 130 7.11 5.96 -0.38
N ASN A 131 7.10 4.62 -0.37
CA ASN A 131 7.05 3.84 -1.61
C ASN A 131 5.69 3.93 -2.30
N GLY A 132 4.59 3.88 -1.54
CA GLY A 132 3.24 4.10 -2.05
C GLY A 132 3.08 5.50 -2.63
N PHE A 133 3.62 6.52 -1.95
CA PHE A 133 3.65 7.89 -2.48
C PHE A 133 4.44 7.97 -3.79
N LYS A 134 5.67 7.44 -3.85
CA LYS A 134 6.50 7.45 -5.06
C LYS A 134 5.83 6.72 -6.22
N THR A 135 5.20 5.57 -5.95
CA THR A 135 4.48 4.79 -6.95
C THR A 135 3.35 5.62 -7.57
N LEU A 136 2.53 6.27 -6.74
CA LEU A 136 1.47 7.14 -7.22
C LEU A 136 1.99 8.40 -7.92
N GLU A 137 3.07 9.00 -7.40
CA GLU A 137 3.72 10.16 -8.00
C GLU A 137 4.18 9.85 -9.42
N THR A 138 4.89 8.74 -9.63
CA THR A 138 5.30 8.28 -10.96
C THR A 138 4.10 8.01 -11.87
N GLN A 139 3.08 7.28 -11.40
CA GLN A 139 1.89 6.98 -12.20
C GLN A 139 1.16 8.25 -12.66
N TYR A 140 0.99 9.24 -11.79
CA TYR A 140 0.32 10.48 -12.16
C TYR A 140 1.20 11.38 -13.02
N GLU A 141 2.53 11.33 -12.84
CA GLU A 141 3.48 12.02 -13.72
C GLU A 141 3.48 11.45 -15.13
N GLU A 142 3.25 10.15 -15.32
CA GLU A 142 3.11 9.50 -16.63
C GLU A 142 1.76 9.83 -17.29
N LEU A 143 0.68 9.93 -16.52
CA LEU A 143 -0.69 10.19 -17.00
C LEU A 143 -1.00 11.68 -17.16
N GLN A 144 0.03 12.46 -17.41
CA GLN A 144 0.08 13.92 -17.26
C GLN A 144 -0.86 14.71 -18.20
N ASP A 145 -1.48 14.07 -19.18
CA ASP A 145 -2.39 14.68 -20.15
C ASP A 145 -3.88 14.51 -19.79
N SER A 146 -4.17 13.78 -18.71
CA SER A 146 -5.54 13.60 -18.23
C SER A 146 -5.89 14.59 -17.11
N PRO A 147 -6.94 15.42 -17.26
CA PRO A 147 -7.42 16.29 -16.18
C PRO A 147 -7.75 15.52 -14.89
N GLN A 148 -8.15 14.25 -15.00
CA GLN A 148 -8.44 13.40 -13.85
C GLN A 148 -7.16 12.98 -13.12
N ALA A 149 -6.11 12.62 -13.85
CA ALA A 149 -4.81 12.29 -13.27
C ALA A 149 -4.19 13.51 -12.57
N VAL A 150 -4.29 14.69 -13.19
CA VAL A 150 -3.82 15.96 -12.60
C VAL A 150 -4.56 16.28 -11.30
N LYS A 151 -5.88 16.07 -11.24
CA LYS A 151 -6.67 16.22 -9.99
C LYS A 151 -6.25 15.23 -8.91
N LYS A 152 -6.00 13.97 -9.27
CA LYS A 152 -5.50 12.95 -8.33
C LYS A 152 -4.11 13.31 -7.81
N TYR A 153 -3.23 13.83 -8.66
CA TYR A 153 -1.90 14.30 -8.25
C TYR A 153 -1.98 15.47 -7.26
N LEU A 154 -2.85 16.45 -7.51
CA LEU A 154 -3.10 17.55 -6.56
C LEU A 154 -3.58 17.03 -5.20
N SER A 155 -4.48 16.04 -5.19
CA SER A 155 -4.94 15.41 -3.95
C SER A 155 -3.80 14.72 -3.20
N LEU A 156 -2.93 14.00 -3.91
CA LEU A 156 -1.75 13.36 -3.35
C LEU A 156 -0.80 14.39 -2.71
N LEU A 157 -0.42 15.45 -3.45
CA LEU A 157 0.51 16.48 -2.97
C LEU A 157 -0.04 17.27 -1.78
N THR A 158 -1.34 17.56 -1.79
CA THR A 158 -2.02 18.26 -0.68
C THR A 158 -1.97 17.44 0.60
N ARG A 159 -2.15 16.11 0.52
CA ARG A 159 -2.11 15.22 1.69
C ARG A 159 -0.74 15.18 2.36
N VAL A 160 0.34 15.34 1.60
CA VAL A 160 1.71 15.32 2.12
C VAL A 160 2.31 16.73 2.29
N SER A 161 1.47 17.78 2.22
CA SER A 161 1.87 19.18 2.36
C SER A 161 3.04 19.61 1.46
N LYS A 162 3.17 19.02 0.25
CA LYS A 162 4.21 19.38 -0.72
C LYS A 162 3.81 20.62 -1.53
N HIS A 163 3.68 21.75 -0.84
CA HIS A 163 3.15 23.01 -1.38
C HIS A 163 3.93 23.54 -2.59
N GLU A 164 5.24 23.31 -2.65
CA GLU A 164 6.11 23.71 -3.76
C GLU A 164 5.70 23.09 -5.11
N LYS A 165 5.28 21.82 -5.12
CA LYS A 165 4.86 21.12 -6.34
C LYS A 165 3.42 21.46 -6.75
N ILE A 166 2.57 21.85 -5.79
CA ILE A 166 1.13 22.10 -6.03
C ILE A 166 0.93 23.24 -7.04
N LEU A 167 1.70 24.32 -6.94
CA LEU A 167 1.54 25.48 -7.82
C LEU A 167 1.75 25.12 -9.31
N ALA A 168 2.81 24.38 -9.61
CA ALA A 168 3.12 23.93 -10.97
C ALA A 168 2.00 23.03 -11.55
N VAL A 169 1.42 22.16 -10.72
CA VAL A 169 0.33 21.27 -11.16
C VAL A 169 -0.99 22.04 -11.38
N ILE A 170 -1.28 23.09 -10.58
CA ILE A 170 -2.45 23.96 -10.78
C ILE A 170 -2.34 24.75 -12.09
N GLU A 171 -1.17 25.31 -12.38
CA GLU A 171 -0.93 26.03 -13.65
C GLU A 171 -1.16 25.12 -14.84
N LYS A 172 -0.69 23.87 -14.76
CA LYS A 172 -0.94 22.87 -15.81
C LYS A 172 -2.43 22.59 -16.00
N LEU A 173 -3.18 22.40 -14.91
CA LEU A 173 -4.62 22.14 -14.99
C LEU A 173 -5.39 23.30 -15.64
N ARG A 174 -4.98 24.55 -15.37
CA ARG A 174 -5.57 25.75 -16.00
C ARG A 174 -5.26 25.85 -17.49
N GLY A 175 -4.14 25.30 -17.95
CA GLY A 175 -3.81 25.22 -19.37
C GLY A 175 -4.60 24.15 -20.15
N MET A 176 -5.32 23.26 -19.44
CA MET A 176 -6.12 22.17 -20.03
C MET A 176 -7.62 22.49 -20.13
N SER A 177 -8.06 23.58 -19.49
CA SER A 177 -9.44 24.09 -19.54
C SER A 177 -9.62 25.11 -20.65
#